data_AF-A0A371F6P6-F1
#
_entry.id   AF-A0A371F6P6-F1
#
_cell.length_a   1.000
_cell.length_b   1.000
_cell.length_c   1.000
_cell.angle_alpha   90.00
_cell.angle_beta   90.00
_cell.angle_gamma   90.00
#
_symmetry.space_group_name_H-M   'P 1'
#
loop_
_entity.id
_entity.type
_entity.pdbx_description
1 polymer ?
#
loop_
_entity_poly.entity_id
_entity_poly.type
_entity_poly.pdbx_seq_one_letter_code
_entity_poly.pdbx_strand_id
1 'polypeptide(L)'
;MLKVVGEYDKGLIPPTYHKVKVSFLKKRVDNIHKSLDKYKSKWEKWRCTLMCDGWMDGKERSLTNFLVNSPSGSVFLKSIDTSDVIKDGQKNFELLDSIVEEIGEENVVQVVTDSASNLVAAERIPYSKGRELAKPAVTRFATSCLTLNCIKQQKNALRSMFASEEWATSSHASKSEAKQVMNLVLSD
;
A
#
# COMPACT_ATOMS: atom_id res chain seq x y z
N MET A 1 -14.16 21.02 7.20
CA MET A 1 -14.03 21.63 5.85
C MET A 1 -15.02 22.76 5.63
N LEU A 2 -16.34 22.53 5.65
CA LEU A 2 -17.35 23.59 5.46
C LEU A 2 -17.26 24.71 6.50
N LYS A 3 -16.91 24.37 7.75
CA LYS A 3 -16.69 25.35 8.83
C LYS A 3 -15.51 26.29 8.56
N VAL A 4 -14.40 25.76 8.04
CA VAL A 4 -13.20 26.54 7.64
C VAL A 4 -13.50 27.43 6.43
N VAL A 5 -14.36 26.98 5.50
CA VAL A 5 -14.82 27.81 4.38
C VAL A 5 -15.73 28.96 4.87
N GLY A 6 -16.54 28.72 5.90
CA GLY A 6 -17.40 29.74 6.51
C GLY A 6 -16.67 30.72 7.44
N GLU A 7 -15.46 30.41 7.89
CA GLU A 7 -14.57 31.32 8.64
C GLU A 7 -13.84 32.32 7.73
N TYR A 8 -13.83 32.10 6.42
CA TYR A 8 -13.31 33.07 5.45
C TYR A 8 -14.39 34.08 5.05
N ASP A 9 -13.97 35.35 4.95
CA ASP A 9 -14.83 36.53 4.83
C ASP A 9 -15.79 36.50 3.63
N LYS A 10 -16.85 37.33 3.66
CA LYS A 10 -17.99 37.38 2.71
C LYS A 10 -17.63 37.69 1.23
N GLY A 11 -16.35 37.71 0.86
CA GLY A 11 -15.83 38.00 -0.49
C GLY A 11 -15.04 36.86 -1.14
N LEU A 12 -15.01 35.65 -0.57
CA LEU A 12 -14.24 34.55 -1.14
C LEU A 12 -14.84 34.08 -2.49
N ILE A 13 -14.13 34.36 -3.59
CA ILE A 13 -14.51 33.86 -4.92
C ILE A 13 -14.12 32.38 -5.00
N PRO A 14 -15.08 31.45 -5.18
CA PRO A 14 -14.76 30.04 -5.31
C PRO A 14 -13.88 29.80 -6.55
N PRO A 15 -12.93 28.87 -6.48
CA PRO A 15 -12.13 28.52 -7.64
C PRO A 15 -13.03 27.96 -8.74
N THR A 16 -12.75 28.36 -9.99
CA THR A 16 -13.46 27.82 -11.14
C THR A 16 -13.18 26.33 -11.30
N TYR A 17 -14.10 25.60 -11.94
CA TYR A 17 -13.92 24.19 -12.30
C TYR A 17 -12.55 23.93 -12.95
N HIS A 18 -12.14 24.79 -13.87
CA HIS A 18 -10.82 24.70 -14.53
C HIS A 18 -9.65 24.86 -13.54
N LYS A 19 -9.72 25.83 -12.62
CA LYS A 19 -8.68 26.02 -11.59
C LYS A 19 -8.55 24.78 -10.70
N VAL A 20 -9.67 24.17 -10.31
CA VAL A 20 -9.67 22.96 -9.47
C VAL A 20 -9.08 21.77 -10.24
N LYS A 21 -9.60 21.49 -11.45
CA LYS A 21 -9.21 20.32 -12.26
C LYS A 21 -7.75 20.35 -12.72
N VAL A 22 -7.19 21.54 -12.98
CA VAL A 22 -5.86 21.65 -13.58
C VAL A 22 -4.85 22.17 -12.56
N SER A 23 -5.00 23.42 -12.13
CA SER A 23 -3.97 24.09 -11.31
C SER A 23 -3.87 23.48 -9.91
N PHE A 24 -4.99 23.31 -9.23
CA PHE A 24 -5.00 22.79 -7.86
C PHE A 24 -4.70 21.30 -7.83
N LEU A 25 -5.22 20.52 -8.78
CA LEU A 25 -4.87 19.11 -8.91
C LEU A 25 -3.36 18.94 -9.13
N LYS A 26 -2.76 19.68 -10.09
CA LYS A 26 -1.32 19.62 -10.34
C LYS A 26 -0.50 19.97 -9.10
N LYS A 27 -0.83 21.09 -8.44
CA LYS A 27 -0.18 21.47 -7.16
C LYS A 27 -0.32 20.38 -6.10
N ARG A 28 -1.49 19.74 -6.01
CA ARG A 28 -1.73 18.66 -5.04
C ARG A 28 -0.89 17.43 -5.37
N VAL A 29 -0.82 17.04 -6.63
CA VAL A 29 0.00 15.94 -7.13
C VAL A 29 1.48 16.20 -6.84
N ASP A 30 1.99 17.39 -7.16
CA ASP A 30 3.39 17.76 -6.90
C ASP A 30 3.72 17.73 -5.40
N ASN A 31 2.80 18.21 -4.56
CA ASN A 31 2.96 18.16 -3.11
C ASN A 31 2.96 16.72 -2.56
N ILE A 32 2.13 15.84 -3.11
CA ILE A 32 2.15 14.41 -2.74
C ILE A 32 3.48 13.78 -3.14
N HIS A 33 3.96 14.01 -4.37
CA HIS A 33 5.26 13.48 -4.82
C HIS A 33 6.41 13.93 -3.93
N LYS A 34 6.49 15.22 -3.59
CA LYS A 34 7.49 15.73 -2.63
C LYS A 34 7.37 15.07 -1.25
N SER A 35 6.15 14.79 -0.81
CA SER A 35 5.93 14.10 0.47
C SER A 35 6.32 12.61 0.43
N LEU A 36 6.43 12.02 -0.76
CA LEU A 36 6.87 10.63 -0.96
C LEU A 36 8.39 10.49 -0.85
N ASP A 37 9.17 11.54 -1.13
CA ASP A 37 10.65 11.50 -1.09
C ASP A 37 11.19 11.08 0.30
N LYS A 38 10.47 11.45 1.37
CA LYS A 38 10.80 11.02 2.75
C LYS A 38 10.67 9.50 2.98
N TYR A 39 9.88 8.81 2.15
CA TYR A 39 9.76 7.36 2.16
C TYR A 39 10.76 6.73 1.20
N LYS A 40 10.92 7.29 -0.01
CA LYS A 40 11.89 6.82 -1.02
C LYS A 40 13.31 6.73 -0.44
N SER A 41 13.78 7.79 0.22
CA SER A 41 15.07 7.83 0.92
C SER A 41 15.24 6.78 2.02
N LYS A 42 14.14 6.24 2.57
CA LYS A 42 14.17 5.20 3.61
C LYS A 42 14.16 3.79 3.04
N TRP A 43 13.75 3.60 1.79
CA TRP A 43 13.72 2.30 1.13
C TRP A 43 15.14 1.76 0.88
N GLU A 44 16.11 2.63 0.62
CA GLU A 44 17.54 2.26 0.55
C GLU A 44 18.04 1.57 1.83
N LYS A 45 17.62 2.10 2.98
CA LYS A 45 18.02 1.61 4.30
C LYS A 45 17.24 0.37 4.73
N TRP A 46 15.92 0.40 4.62
CA TRP A 46 15.04 -0.60 5.24
C TRP A 46 14.48 -1.61 4.25
N ARG A 47 14.69 -1.39 2.96
CA ARG A 47 14.05 -2.10 1.86
C ARG A 47 12.52 -1.95 1.90
N CYS A 48 11.86 -2.42 0.85
CA CYS A 48 10.42 -2.32 0.73
C CYS A 48 9.80 -3.47 -0.05
N THR A 49 8.52 -3.70 0.21
CA THR A 49 7.66 -4.61 -0.54
C THR A 49 6.85 -3.80 -1.55
N LEU A 50 6.95 -4.16 -2.83
CA LEU A 50 6.02 -3.67 -3.84
C LEU A 50 4.73 -4.48 -3.76
N MET A 51 3.59 -3.80 -3.69
CA MET A 51 2.27 -4.42 -3.69
C MET A 51 1.51 -3.96 -4.94
N CYS A 52 0.99 -4.91 -5.69
CA CYS A 52 0.26 -4.69 -6.94
C CYS A 52 -1.15 -5.25 -6.79
N ASP A 53 -2.15 -4.38 -6.89
CA ASP A 53 -3.56 -4.72 -6.67
C ASP A 53 -4.34 -4.35 -7.93
N GLY A 54 -4.80 -5.37 -8.65
CA GLY A 54 -5.48 -5.22 -9.94
C GLY A 54 -6.98 -5.36 -9.78
N TRP A 55 -7.75 -4.41 -10.28
CA TRP A 55 -9.20 -4.57 -10.40
C TRP A 55 -9.63 -4.46 -11.86
N MET A 56 -10.64 -5.26 -12.21
CA MET A 56 -11.30 -5.22 -13.51
C MET A 56 -12.79 -4.95 -13.28
N ASP A 57 -13.36 -4.06 -14.07
CA ASP A 57 -14.79 -3.80 -14.06
C ASP A 57 -15.55 -4.73 -15.01
N GLY A 58 -16.89 -4.71 -14.95
CA GLY A 58 -17.73 -5.51 -15.84
C GLY A 58 -17.70 -5.10 -17.32
N LYS A 59 -16.85 -4.14 -17.72
CA LYS A 59 -16.69 -3.63 -19.08
C LYS A 59 -15.27 -3.89 -19.63
N GLU A 60 -14.55 -4.84 -19.04
CA GLU A 60 -13.16 -5.19 -19.38
C GLU A 60 -12.16 -4.02 -19.21
N ARG A 61 -12.51 -2.98 -18.44
CA ARG A 61 -11.56 -1.95 -18.06
C ARG A 61 -10.83 -2.42 -16.82
N SER A 62 -9.50 -2.36 -16.84
CA SER A 62 -8.71 -2.66 -15.65
C SER A 62 -7.80 -1.54 -15.25
N LEU A 63 -7.52 -1.53 -13.96
CA LEU A 63 -6.63 -0.58 -13.37
C LEU A 63 -5.83 -1.32 -12.29
N THR A 64 -4.53 -1.14 -12.34
CA THR A 64 -3.60 -1.73 -11.37
C THR A 64 -3.03 -0.65 -10.48
N ASN A 65 -3.23 -0.81 -9.19
CA ASN A 65 -2.69 0.06 -8.16
C ASN A 65 -1.34 -0.47 -7.67
N PHE A 66 -0.35 0.42 -7.60
CA PHE A 66 0.96 0.15 -7.06
C PHE A 66 1.13 0.84 -5.72
N LEU A 67 1.43 0.06 -4.70
CA LEU A 67 1.70 0.53 -3.35
C LEU A 67 3.07 0.03 -2.91
N VAL A 68 3.76 0.80 -2.09
CA VAL A 68 5.04 0.40 -1.50
C VAL A 68 4.88 0.33 0.00
N ASN A 69 5.18 -0.83 0.58
CA ASN A 69 5.16 -1.03 2.02
C ASN A 69 6.59 -1.12 2.56
N SER A 70 6.85 -0.40 3.65
CA SER A 70 8.13 -0.41 4.36
C SER A 70 7.88 -0.28 5.86
N PRO A 71 8.90 -0.49 6.72
CA PRO A 71 8.79 -0.17 8.15
C PRO A 71 8.39 1.29 8.45
N SER A 72 8.60 2.19 7.49
CA SER A 72 8.20 3.61 7.62
C SER A 72 6.73 3.86 7.33
N GLY A 73 6.00 2.85 6.85
CA GLY A 73 4.61 2.94 6.45
C GLY A 73 4.37 2.47 5.02
N SER A 74 3.10 2.41 4.65
CA SER A 74 2.63 2.06 3.32
C SER A 74 2.28 3.33 2.56
N VAL A 75 2.70 3.42 1.31
CA VAL A 75 2.40 4.56 0.44
C VAL A 75 1.81 4.09 -0.88
N PHE A 76 0.87 4.87 -1.39
CA PHE A 76 0.40 4.73 -2.76
C PHE A 76 1.43 5.38 -3.69
N LEU A 77 1.92 4.61 -4.67
CA LEU A 77 2.87 5.10 -5.66
C LEU A 77 2.12 5.71 -6.84
N LYS A 78 1.35 4.88 -7.56
CA LYS A 78 0.54 5.29 -8.70
C LYS A 78 -0.48 4.21 -9.05
N SER A 79 -1.38 4.56 -9.97
CA SER A 79 -2.36 3.66 -10.56
C SER A 79 -2.26 3.76 -12.07
N ILE A 80 -2.29 2.62 -12.76
CA ILE A 80 -2.07 2.52 -14.20
C ILE A 80 -3.26 1.80 -14.82
N ASP A 81 -3.80 2.38 -15.89
CA ASP A 81 -4.81 1.70 -16.73
C ASP A 81 -4.13 0.53 -17.42
N THR A 82 -4.62 -0.68 -17.11
CA THR A 82 -4.06 -1.93 -17.61
C THR A 82 -4.99 -2.63 -18.58
N SER A 83 -6.03 -1.95 -19.07
CA SER A 83 -7.07 -2.55 -19.92
C SER A 83 -6.48 -3.21 -21.17
N ASP A 84 -5.43 -2.61 -21.74
CA ASP A 84 -4.69 -3.12 -22.92
C ASP A 84 -3.58 -4.14 -22.59
N VAL A 85 -3.38 -4.43 -21.30
CA VAL A 85 -2.25 -5.19 -20.74
C VAL A 85 -2.71 -6.54 -20.17
N ILE A 86 -3.94 -6.66 -19.65
CA ILE A 86 -4.43 -7.83 -18.89
C ILE A 86 -4.23 -9.17 -19.61
N LYS A 87 -4.38 -9.18 -20.94
CA LYS A 87 -4.33 -10.42 -21.75
C LYS A 87 -2.91 -10.84 -22.15
N ASP A 88 -1.90 -10.04 -21.82
CA ASP A 88 -0.52 -10.27 -22.23
C ASP A 88 0.42 -10.34 -21.02
N GLY A 89 0.89 -11.55 -20.72
CA GLY A 89 1.85 -11.79 -19.63
C GLY A 89 3.17 -11.03 -19.82
N GLN A 90 3.56 -10.72 -21.05
CA GLN A 90 4.79 -9.98 -21.35
C GLN A 90 4.64 -8.49 -21.03
N LYS A 91 3.49 -7.89 -21.34
CA LYS A 91 3.25 -6.47 -21.01
C LYS A 91 3.05 -6.27 -19.50
N ASN A 92 2.42 -7.22 -18.81
CA ASN A 92 2.34 -7.18 -17.35
C ASN A 92 3.74 -7.27 -16.70
N PHE A 93 4.63 -8.06 -17.32
CA PHE A 93 6.02 -8.15 -16.93
C PHE A 93 6.75 -6.82 -17.10
N GLU A 94 6.75 -6.25 -18.30
CA GLU A 94 7.39 -4.96 -18.59
C GLU A 94 6.85 -3.83 -17.69
N LEU A 95 5.54 -3.85 -17.41
CA LEU A 95 4.94 -2.92 -16.46
C LEU A 95 5.54 -3.08 -15.07
N LEU A 96 5.54 -4.29 -14.51
CA LEU A 96 6.10 -4.55 -13.17
C LEU A 96 7.58 -4.22 -13.08
N ASP A 97 8.35 -4.61 -14.09
CA ASP A 97 9.79 -4.35 -14.20
C ASP A 97 10.06 -2.84 -14.15
N SER A 98 9.31 -2.05 -14.93
CA SER A 98 9.43 -0.58 -14.91
C SER A 98 9.12 0.04 -13.53
N ILE A 99 8.23 -0.57 -12.74
CA ILE A 99 7.93 -0.10 -11.37
C ILE A 99 9.07 -0.44 -10.42
N VAL A 100 9.64 -1.64 -10.55
CA VAL A 100 10.79 -2.08 -9.75
C VAL A 100 12.00 -1.21 -10.06
N GLU A 101 12.27 -0.92 -11.33
CA GLU A 101 13.31 0.02 -11.76
C GLU A 101 13.10 1.43 -11.17
N GLU A 102 11.86 1.96 -11.18
CA GLU A 102 11.55 3.27 -10.59
C GLU A 102 11.83 3.32 -9.08
N ILE A 103 11.64 2.20 -8.37
CA ILE A 103 11.92 2.07 -6.94
C ILE A 103 13.42 1.82 -6.66
N GLY A 104 14.14 1.28 -7.64
CA GLY A 104 15.48 0.70 -7.50
C GLY A 104 15.36 -0.78 -7.09
N GLU A 105 15.82 -1.67 -7.96
CA GLU A 105 15.76 -3.13 -7.76
C GLU A 105 16.35 -3.56 -6.42
N GLU A 106 17.45 -2.95 -6.00
CA GLU A 106 18.09 -3.27 -4.72
C GLU A 106 17.17 -2.96 -3.54
N ASN A 107 16.24 -2.01 -3.67
CA ASN A 107 15.36 -1.60 -2.60
C ASN A 107 14.17 -2.53 -2.43
N VAL A 108 13.83 -3.32 -3.45
CA VAL A 108 12.68 -4.23 -3.45
C VAL A 108 13.09 -5.60 -2.89
N VAL A 109 12.48 -6.01 -1.78
CA VAL A 109 12.71 -7.36 -1.21
C VAL A 109 11.73 -8.39 -1.74
N GLN A 110 10.51 -7.98 -2.09
CA GLN A 110 9.47 -8.87 -2.60
C GLN A 110 8.40 -8.07 -3.35
N VAL A 111 7.71 -8.75 -4.26
CA VAL A 111 6.51 -8.27 -4.93
C VAL A 111 5.32 -9.10 -4.47
N VAL A 112 4.26 -8.43 -4.04
CA VAL A 112 3.00 -9.03 -3.60
C VAL A 112 1.91 -8.68 -4.61
N THR A 113 1.20 -9.67 -5.12
CA THR A 113 0.13 -9.44 -6.08
C THR A 113 -1.04 -10.40 -5.88
N ASP A 114 -2.22 -9.94 -6.29
CA ASP A 114 -3.51 -10.63 -6.27
C ASP A 114 -3.79 -11.45 -7.53
N SER A 115 -3.16 -11.13 -8.65
CA SER A 115 -3.35 -11.81 -9.94
C SER A 115 -2.30 -12.89 -10.21
N ALA A 116 -2.74 -14.06 -10.66
CA ALA A 116 -1.86 -15.11 -11.17
C ALA A 116 -1.03 -14.66 -12.39
N SER A 117 -1.57 -13.78 -13.25
CA SER A 117 -0.82 -13.23 -14.39
C SER A 117 0.33 -12.35 -13.93
N ASN A 118 0.10 -11.55 -12.88
CA ASN A 118 1.11 -10.69 -12.28
C ASN A 118 2.15 -11.50 -11.51
N LEU A 119 1.77 -12.66 -10.96
CA LEU A 119 2.70 -13.59 -10.31
C LEU A 119 3.70 -14.13 -11.32
N VAL A 120 3.23 -14.67 -12.44
CA VAL A 120 4.08 -15.18 -13.52
C VAL A 120 5.00 -14.09 -14.07
N ALA A 121 4.48 -12.86 -14.17
CA ALA A 121 5.28 -11.71 -14.53
C ALA A 121 6.36 -11.41 -13.46
N ALA A 122 6.01 -11.32 -12.17
CA ALA A 122 6.97 -11.08 -11.10
C ALA A 122 8.06 -12.17 -11.01
N GLU A 123 7.72 -13.43 -11.28
CA GLU A 123 8.68 -14.55 -11.37
C GLU A 123 9.68 -14.43 -12.53
N ARG A 124 9.33 -13.67 -13.57
CA ARG A 124 10.20 -13.42 -14.73
C ARG A 124 11.15 -12.24 -14.55
N ILE A 125 11.00 -11.43 -13.49
CA ILE A 125 11.89 -10.28 -13.21
C ILE A 125 13.29 -10.85 -13.01
N PRO A 126 14.22 -10.56 -13.94
CA PRO A 126 15.51 -11.23 -13.98
C PRO A 126 16.21 -11.07 -12.65
N TYR A 127 16.74 -12.19 -12.15
CA TYR A 127 17.61 -12.32 -10.99
C TYR A 127 18.51 -11.08 -10.85
N SER A 128 18.11 -10.13 -10.00
CA SER A 128 18.88 -8.91 -9.81
C SER A 128 20.16 -9.29 -9.06
N LYS A 129 21.24 -9.48 -9.82
CA LYS A 129 22.61 -9.67 -9.33
C LYS A 129 22.77 -10.81 -8.31
N GLY A 130 22.09 -11.95 -8.52
CA GLY A 130 22.21 -13.13 -7.65
C GLY A 130 21.42 -13.05 -6.34
N ARG A 131 20.48 -12.11 -6.22
CA ARG A 131 19.47 -12.10 -5.16
C ARG A 131 18.14 -12.57 -5.73
N GLU A 132 17.63 -13.67 -5.19
CA GLU A 132 16.24 -14.07 -5.40
C GLU A 132 15.36 -12.96 -4.78
N LEU A 133 14.51 -12.29 -5.58
CA LEU A 133 13.40 -11.52 -5.00
C LEU A 133 12.67 -12.51 -4.10
N ALA A 134 12.58 -12.21 -2.80
CA ALA A 134 12.03 -13.15 -1.84
C ALA A 134 10.63 -13.53 -2.31
N LYS A 135 10.53 -14.77 -2.80
CA LYS A 135 9.37 -15.48 -3.37
C LYS A 135 8.15 -14.60 -3.62
N PRO A 136 7.76 -14.38 -4.89
CA PRO A 136 6.46 -13.80 -5.23
C PRO A 136 5.37 -14.48 -4.40
N ALA A 137 4.76 -13.72 -3.50
CA ALA A 137 3.76 -14.23 -2.57
C ALA A 137 2.38 -13.84 -3.09
N VAL A 138 1.59 -14.84 -3.46
CA VAL A 138 0.18 -14.62 -3.81
C VAL A 138 -0.57 -14.25 -2.55
N THR A 139 -1.06 -13.01 -2.48
CA THR A 139 -2.04 -12.62 -1.46
C THR A 139 -3.26 -12.10 -2.18
N ARG A 140 -4.45 -12.57 -1.81
CA ARG A 140 -5.72 -12.21 -2.49
C ARG A 140 -5.94 -10.69 -2.61
N PHE A 141 -5.37 -9.89 -1.70
CA PHE A 141 -5.33 -8.43 -1.76
C PHE A 141 -4.13 -7.93 -0.94
N ALA A 142 -3.60 -6.74 -1.25
CA ALA A 142 -2.62 -6.04 -0.40
C ALA A 142 -3.12 -5.82 1.05
N THR A 143 -4.43 -5.97 1.27
CA THR A 143 -5.12 -5.89 2.55
C THR A 143 -4.46 -6.74 3.64
N SER A 144 -3.96 -7.95 3.34
CA SER A 144 -3.29 -8.77 4.37
C SER A 144 -2.01 -8.12 4.87
N CYS A 145 -1.17 -7.59 3.96
CA CYS A 145 0.06 -6.88 4.33
C CYS A 145 -0.25 -5.56 5.07
N LEU A 146 -1.24 -4.81 4.61
CA LEU A 146 -1.68 -3.58 5.28
C LEU A 146 -2.25 -3.87 6.67
N THR A 147 -3.05 -4.92 6.81
CA THR A 147 -3.63 -5.34 8.10
C THR A 147 -2.52 -5.71 9.10
N LEU A 148 -1.52 -6.49 8.67
CA LEU A 148 -0.39 -6.82 9.52
C LEU A 148 0.42 -5.58 9.93
N ASN A 149 0.60 -4.61 9.00
CA ASN A 149 1.26 -3.35 9.33
C ASN A 149 0.45 -2.53 10.34
N CYS A 150 -0.87 -2.46 10.19
CA CYS A 150 -1.77 -1.82 11.14
C CYS A 150 -1.68 -2.49 12.53
N ILE A 151 -1.73 -3.82 12.60
CA ILE A 151 -1.57 -4.58 13.85
C ILE A 151 -0.22 -4.27 14.50
N LYS A 152 0.87 -4.26 13.71
CA LYS A 152 2.21 -3.93 14.19
C LYS A 152 2.29 -2.51 14.76
N GLN A 153 1.72 -1.52 14.06
CA GLN A 153 1.70 -0.12 14.53
C GLN A 153 0.87 0.04 15.81
N GLN A 154 -0.18 -0.77 15.98
CA GLN A 154 -1.03 -0.80 17.16
C GLN A 154 -0.51 -1.76 18.25
N LYS A 155 0.71 -2.32 18.16
CA LYS A 155 1.24 -3.30 19.14
C LYS A 155 1.06 -2.83 20.59
N ASN A 156 1.40 -1.57 20.89
CA ASN A 156 1.28 -1.04 22.25
C ASN A 156 -0.17 -0.81 22.68
N ALA A 157 -1.03 -0.35 21.77
CA ALA A 157 -2.45 -0.17 22.05
C ALA A 157 -3.13 -1.52 22.28
N LEU A 158 -2.79 -2.55 21.49
CA LEU A 158 -3.26 -3.92 21.66
C LEU A 158 -2.77 -4.50 22.99
N ARG A 159 -1.49 -4.32 23.34
CA ARG A 159 -0.97 -4.73 24.67
C ARG A 159 -1.74 -4.06 25.80
N SER A 160 -2.02 -2.77 25.68
CA SER A 160 -2.80 -2.03 26.68
C SER A 160 -4.24 -2.54 26.78
N MET A 161 -4.88 -2.83 25.65
CA MET A 161 -6.22 -3.41 25.59
C MET A 161 -6.26 -4.78 26.28
N PHE A 162 -5.33 -5.70 25.95
CA PHE A 162 -5.29 -7.04 26.56
C PHE A 162 -4.97 -7.02 28.07
N ALA A 163 -4.32 -5.96 28.56
CA ALA A 163 -4.03 -5.76 29.98
C ALA A 163 -5.15 -5.04 30.75
N SER A 164 -6.22 -4.60 30.09
CA SER A 164 -7.27 -3.78 30.70
C SER A 164 -8.31 -4.61 31.47
N GLU A 165 -8.94 -4.01 32.47
CA GLU A 165 -10.01 -4.66 33.24
C GLU A 165 -11.25 -4.92 32.36
N GLU A 166 -11.53 -4.03 31.40
CA GLU A 166 -12.63 -4.19 30.45
C GLU A 166 -12.43 -5.43 29.56
N TRP A 167 -11.18 -5.72 29.16
CA TRP A 167 -10.88 -6.95 28.45
C TRP A 167 -11.03 -8.17 29.35
N ALA A 168 -10.45 -8.13 30.55
CA ALA A 168 -10.49 -9.24 31.52
C ALA A 168 -11.93 -9.65 31.89
N THR A 169 -12.85 -8.68 31.94
CA THR A 169 -14.27 -8.90 32.23
C THR A 169 -15.11 -9.20 30.98
N SER A 170 -14.54 -9.13 29.79
CA SER A 170 -15.27 -9.38 28.54
C SER A 170 -15.61 -10.86 28.35
N SER A 171 -16.74 -11.11 27.69
CA SER A 171 -17.14 -12.45 27.26
C SER A 171 -16.19 -13.08 26.23
N HIS A 172 -15.27 -12.29 25.67
CA HIS A 172 -14.31 -12.73 24.66
C HIS A 172 -13.01 -13.26 25.29
N ALA A 173 -12.60 -12.79 26.47
CA ALA A 173 -11.33 -13.18 27.10
C ALA A 173 -11.26 -14.66 27.49
N SER A 174 -12.40 -15.31 27.71
CA SER A 174 -12.46 -16.74 28.05
C SER A 174 -12.23 -17.67 26.85
N LYS A 175 -12.40 -17.16 25.62
CA LYS A 175 -12.30 -17.95 24.38
C LYS A 175 -10.87 -18.42 24.12
N SER A 176 -10.75 -19.64 23.61
CA SER A 176 -9.45 -20.29 23.30
C SER A 176 -8.61 -19.43 22.34
N GLU A 177 -9.23 -18.97 21.27
CA GLU A 177 -8.60 -18.17 20.22
C GLU A 177 -8.13 -16.81 20.78
N ALA A 178 -8.92 -16.21 21.65
CA ALA A 178 -8.59 -14.93 22.29
C ALA A 178 -7.36 -15.06 23.19
N LYS A 179 -7.25 -16.16 23.95
CA LYS A 179 -6.08 -16.45 24.78
C LYS A 179 -4.81 -16.67 23.95
N GLN A 180 -4.93 -17.36 22.82
CA GLN A 180 -3.81 -17.54 21.88
C GLN A 180 -3.30 -16.20 21.33
N VAL A 181 -4.22 -15.35 20.86
CA VAL A 181 -3.87 -14.02 20.35
C VAL A 181 -3.27 -13.15 21.44
N MET A 182 -3.84 -13.17 22.65
CA MET A 182 -3.33 -12.43 23.80
C MET A 182 -1.87 -12.83 24.11
N ASN A 183 -1.59 -14.12 24.19
CA ASN A 183 -0.22 -14.61 24.45
C ASN A 183 0.76 -14.16 23.36
N LEU A 184 0.33 -14.16 22.09
CA LEU A 184 1.16 -13.72 20.97
C LEU A 184 1.42 -12.20 20.97
N VAL A 185 0.44 -11.40 21.40
CA VAL A 185 0.60 -9.93 21.49
C VAL A 185 1.45 -9.52 22.70
N LEU A 186 1.30 -10.26 23.81
CA LEU A 186 2.05 -10.02 25.04
C LEU A 186 3.45 -10.64 25.04
N SER A 187 3.75 -11.60 24.16
CA SER A 187 5.13 -12.08 23.97
C SER A 187 6.05 -10.96 23.49
N ASP A 188 7.32 -11.01 23.91
CA ASP A 188 8.33 -9.98 23.64
C ASP A 188 8.71 -9.89 22.16
#